data_AF-A0A2A2YG86-F1
#
_entry.id   AF-A0A2A2YG86-F1
#
_cell.length_a   1.000
_cell.length_b   1.000
_cell.length_c   1.000
_cell.angle_alpha   90.00
_cell.angle_beta   90.00
_cell.angle_gamma   90.00
#
_symmetry.space_group_name_H-M   'P 1'
#
loop_
_entity.id
_entity.type
_entity.pdbx_description
1 polymer ?
#
loop_
_entity_poly.entity_id
_entity_poly.type
_entity_poly.pdbx_seq_one_letter_code
_entity_poly.pdbx_strand_id
1 'polypeptide(L)'
;MFLNRAPTLHRLSIQAFEPILIEGDAIRLHPLVCTAYNADFDGDQMAVHVPLSLEAIMECKLLMMSTNNIFSPSSGKPILTPSQDIVLGAYYLTLEPADKPAANTHLPVLGSVSEATFAEAEGSLHLHDWVRFANPDFNRKTVHGEATGSTIVTTVGRIIFNTIWPAELGFFNETVKKGQLGDLILKTYKHCGREASIPVLDALKETGFRIATKAGISIGVNDMIYPKEKEGLVREATAKVREFQRQNESGTITNDERRNKVVDTWSGATDAIAQSVYTTLSQSAKVAGVKKGDPRHSHRMLINPVYVLMDSGARGNKAQVKQLCGARGLMAKPSGEIIERPILSSFREGLSVLEYFISTHGARKGLSDTALKTADAGYMTRKLCDVAMDVIVTDSRDVAPGSEVITLGDASLGRHLAADVPNPSGAVKALAKSEAPLTEELIAKLRDAGVDRVHVHIPNGVWKTPIYDGDELLVSLSERIVGRCPSEDVTNPLNPSEVIVKAAVLIDEIAAKRIETVGLDRVKVLSPLTHMNVNAIPPTSYGLDPSTGRMVERGPSSPCVRSTSVASLS
;
A
#
# COMPACT_ATOMS: atom_id res chain seq x y z
N MET A 1 27.35 -13.75 -3.08
CA MET A 1 27.08 -13.39 -4.50
C MET A 1 25.93 -12.41 -4.54
N PHE A 2 25.70 -11.71 -5.65
CA PHE A 2 24.47 -10.94 -5.83
C PHE A 2 23.77 -11.30 -7.14
N LEU A 3 22.44 -11.24 -7.11
CA LEU A 3 21.57 -11.58 -8.23
C LEU A 3 20.95 -10.31 -8.81
N ASN A 4 20.86 -10.25 -10.13
CA ASN A 4 20.19 -9.17 -10.86
C ASN A 4 19.18 -9.75 -11.87
N ARG A 5 18.01 -9.12 -11.98
CA ARG A 5 17.03 -9.38 -13.04
C ARG A 5 16.84 -8.13 -13.88
N ALA A 6 16.86 -8.32 -15.21
CA ALA A 6 16.52 -7.26 -16.15
C ALA A 6 15.00 -7.25 -16.43
N PRO A 7 14.38 -6.07 -16.58
CA PRO A 7 14.94 -4.73 -16.40
C PRO A 7 15.11 -4.35 -14.91
N THR A 8 16.23 -3.71 -14.56
CA THR A 8 16.50 -3.22 -13.20
C THR A 8 15.78 -1.88 -13.00
N LEU A 9 14.57 -1.92 -12.41
CA LEU A 9 13.74 -0.71 -12.23
C LEU A 9 14.05 0.07 -10.95
N HIS A 10 14.48 -0.63 -9.91
CA HIS A 10 14.82 -0.06 -8.61
C HIS A 10 15.95 -0.86 -7.94
N ARG A 11 16.55 -0.33 -6.88
CA ARG A 11 17.67 -0.98 -6.17
C ARG A 11 17.39 -2.40 -5.70
N LEU A 12 16.14 -2.72 -5.34
CA LEU A 12 15.77 -4.06 -4.85
C LEU A 12 15.80 -5.15 -5.95
N SER A 13 16.00 -4.78 -7.21
CA SER A 13 16.23 -5.75 -8.31
C SER A 13 17.67 -6.25 -8.32
N ILE A 14 18.51 -5.78 -7.39
CA ILE A 14 19.86 -6.28 -7.13
C ILE A 14 19.97 -6.54 -5.62
N GLN A 15 20.13 -7.80 -5.24
CA GLN A 15 20.27 -8.19 -3.84
C GLN A 15 21.37 -9.24 -3.69
N ALA A 16 22.03 -9.21 -2.54
CA ALA A 16 23.03 -10.18 -2.16
C ALA A 16 22.40 -11.37 -1.43
N PHE A 17 22.95 -12.55 -1.72
CA PHE A 17 22.58 -13.82 -1.11
C PHE A 17 23.83 -14.64 -0.78
N GLU A 18 23.68 -15.49 0.22
CA GLU A 18 24.65 -16.54 0.52
C GLU A 18 24.37 -17.74 -0.40
N PRO A 19 25.36 -18.18 -1.20
CA PRO A 19 25.19 -19.32 -2.09
C PRO A 19 25.08 -20.63 -1.32
N ILE A 20 24.09 -21.43 -1.70
CA ILE A 20 23.96 -22.83 -1.28
C ILE A 20 24.19 -23.67 -2.53
N LEU A 21 25.15 -24.59 -2.46
CA LEU A 21 25.43 -25.51 -3.56
C LEU A 21 24.23 -26.45 -3.74
N ILE A 22 23.80 -26.58 -4.99
CA ILE A 22 22.69 -27.44 -5.39
C ILE A 22 23.10 -28.25 -6.62
N GLU A 23 22.39 -29.34 -6.85
CA GLU A 23 22.47 -30.09 -8.11
C GLU A 23 21.48 -29.49 -9.13
N GLY A 24 21.89 -29.42 -10.40
CA GLY A 24 21.13 -28.86 -11.52
C GLY A 24 21.57 -27.47 -11.97
N ASP A 25 21.06 -27.04 -13.13
CA ASP A 25 21.50 -25.82 -13.82
C ASP A 25 20.58 -24.60 -13.59
N ALA A 26 19.61 -24.72 -12.67
CA ALA A 26 18.62 -23.68 -12.39
C ALA A 26 18.87 -23.00 -11.04
N ILE A 27 18.81 -21.67 -11.02
CA ILE A 27 18.95 -20.88 -9.79
C ILE A 27 17.67 -21.04 -8.95
N ARG A 28 17.84 -21.41 -7.66
CA ARG A 28 16.74 -21.40 -6.69
C ARG A 28 16.67 -20.04 -6.02
N LEU A 29 15.52 -19.38 -6.15
CA LEU A 29 15.25 -18.07 -5.55
C LEU A 29 14.22 -18.19 -4.42
N HIS A 30 14.41 -17.43 -3.34
CA HIS A 30 13.46 -17.43 -2.23
C HIS A 30 12.11 -16.79 -2.65
N PRO A 31 10.94 -17.42 -2.41
CA PRO A 31 9.66 -16.91 -2.91
C PRO A 31 9.28 -15.50 -2.45
N LEU A 32 9.68 -15.10 -1.24
CA LEU A 32 9.36 -13.76 -0.71
C LEU A 32 10.11 -12.63 -1.43
N VAL A 33 11.24 -12.91 -2.11
CA VAL A 33 11.98 -11.87 -2.84
C VAL A 33 11.49 -11.70 -4.27
N CYS A 34 10.66 -12.61 -4.80
CA CYS A 34 10.17 -12.55 -6.17
C CYS A 34 9.43 -11.25 -6.47
N THR A 35 8.64 -10.74 -5.52
CA THR A 35 7.94 -9.45 -5.65
C THR A 35 8.92 -8.30 -5.86
N ALA A 36 10.05 -8.30 -5.16
CA ALA A 36 11.08 -7.28 -5.33
C ALA A 36 11.75 -7.41 -6.71
N TYR A 37 12.04 -8.61 -7.20
CA TYR A 37 12.59 -8.78 -8.54
C TYR A 37 11.58 -8.61 -9.67
N ASN A 38 10.28 -8.49 -9.34
CA ASN A 38 9.17 -8.64 -10.27
C ASN A 38 9.30 -9.93 -11.12
N ALA A 39 9.82 -10.99 -10.50
CA ALA A 39 10.15 -12.26 -11.16
C ALA A 39 9.02 -13.27 -11.01
N ASP A 40 8.77 -14.02 -12.07
CA ASP A 40 8.00 -15.25 -12.08
C ASP A 40 8.88 -16.44 -12.49
N PHE A 41 8.28 -17.62 -12.58
CA PHE A 41 8.98 -18.89 -12.81
C PHE A 41 8.52 -19.58 -14.10
N ASP A 42 8.16 -18.81 -15.12
CA ASP A 42 7.72 -19.31 -16.43
C ASP A 42 8.82 -19.28 -17.52
N GLY A 43 10.06 -18.89 -17.14
CA GLY A 43 11.21 -18.85 -18.05
C GLY A 43 12.21 -17.73 -17.76
N ASP A 44 11.93 -16.89 -16.76
CA ASP A 44 12.82 -15.80 -16.33
C ASP A 44 14.25 -16.26 -15.99
N GLN A 45 15.21 -15.41 -16.36
CA GLN A 45 16.63 -15.62 -16.11
C GLN A 45 17.19 -14.52 -15.20
N MET A 46 18.20 -14.88 -14.39
CA MET A 46 18.90 -13.95 -13.52
C MET A 46 20.41 -14.03 -13.73
N ALA A 47 21.06 -12.88 -13.68
CA ALA A 47 22.51 -12.79 -13.73
C ALA A 47 23.11 -12.90 -12.32
N VAL A 48 24.11 -13.77 -12.17
CA VAL A 48 24.85 -13.96 -10.92
C VAL A 48 26.19 -13.25 -11.01
N HIS A 49 26.51 -12.48 -9.97
CA HIS A 49 27.78 -11.76 -9.89
C HIS A 49 28.49 -12.10 -8.58
N VAL A 50 29.82 -12.19 -8.65
CA VAL A 50 30.69 -12.54 -7.51
C VAL A 50 31.50 -11.31 -7.11
N PRO A 51 31.29 -10.73 -5.91
CA PRO A 51 32.15 -9.66 -5.41
C PRO A 51 33.55 -10.22 -5.12
N LEU A 52 34.59 -9.54 -5.61
CA LEU A 52 35.98 -10.00 -5.52
C LEU A 52 36.76 -9.33 -4.39
N SER A 53 36.59 -8.03 -4.18
CA SER A 53 37.32 -7.30 -3.13
C SER A 53 36.63 -7.44 -1.77
N LEU A 54 37.40 -7.26 -0.70
CA LEU A 54 36.86 -7.33 0.66
C LEU A 54 35.80 -6.25 0.88
N GLU A 55 36.03 -5.05 0.34
CA GLU A 55 35.11 -3.93 0.41
C GLU A 55 33.78 -4.27 -0.27
N ALA A 56 33.82 -4.85 -1.47
CA ALA A 56 32.61 -5.26 -2.20
C ALA A 56 31.86 -6.40 -1.48
N ILE A 57 32.60 -7.34 -0.85
CA ILE A 57 31.99 -8.38 -0.03
C ILE A 57 31.30 -7.78 1.20
N MET A 58 31.96 -6.84 1.87
CA MET A 58 31.40 -6.13 3.02
C MET A 58 30.17 -5.30 2.64
N GLU A 59 30.22 -4.59 1.51
CA GLU A 59 29.08 -3.84 0.97
C GLU A 59 27.90 -4.75 0.67
N CYS A 60 28.15 -5.90 0.02
CA CYS A 60 27.13 -6.90 -0.23
C CYS A 60 26.47 -7.37 1.08
N LYS A 61 27.29 -7.70 2.09
CA LYS A 61 26.81 -8.23 3.39
C LYS A 61 26.08 -7.18 4.24
N LEU A 62 26.54 -5.94 4.23
CA LEU A 62 26.02 -4.90 5.12
C LEU A 62 24.85 -4.12 4.49
N LEU A 63 24.84 -3.93 3.17
CA LEU A 63 23.85 -3.08 2.49
C LEU A 63 22.92 -3.88 1.57
N MET A 64 23.46 -4.79 0.76
CA MET A 64 22.69 -5.43 -0.32
C MET A 64 21.99 -6.73 0.08
N MET A 65 22.29 -7.31 1.25
CA MET A 65 21.64 -8.55 1.69
C MET A 65 20.12 -8.43 1.65
N SER A 66 19.46 -9.47 1.17
CA SER A 66 18.00 -9.52 1.09
C SER A 66 17.32 -9.30 2.44
N THR A 67 17.94 -9.76 3.53
CA THR A 67 17.48 -9.57 4.92
C THR A 67 17.51 -8.11 5.40
N ASN A 68 18.29 -7.24 4.75
CA ASN A 68 18.30 -5.80 5.04
C ASN A 68 17.21 -5.05 4.25
N ASN A 69 16.67 -5.67 3.21
CA ASN A 69 15.83 -5.03 2.20
C ASN A 69 14.36 -5.48 2.31
N ILE A 70 13.80 -5.37 3.51
CA ILE A 70 12.44 -5.83 3.84
C ILE A 70 11.36 -4.82 3.41
N PHE A 71 11.69 -3.52 3.36
CA PHE A 71 10.74 -2.44 3.07
C PHE A 71 11.03 -1.76 1.75
N SER A 72 9.95 -1.31 1.10
CA SER A 72 10.02 -0.47 -0.09
C SER A 72 10.61 0.90 0.26
N PRO A 73 11.69 1.34 -0.41
CA PRO A 73 12.23 2.69 -0.23
C PRO A 73 11.25 3.80 -0.62
N SER A 74 10.28 3.51 -1.48
CA SER A 74 9.31 4.48 -1.98
C SER A 74 8.24 4.85 -0.95
N SER A 75 7.82 3.86 -0.13
CA SER A 75 6.61 3.98 0.71
C SER A 75 6.78 3.53 2.16
N GLY A 76 7.86 2.80 2.47
CA GLY A 76 8.07 2.17 3.77
C GLY A 76 7.13 1.00 4.06
N LYS A 77 6.33 0.55 3.07
CA LYS A 77 5.54 -0.67 3.17
C LYS A 77 6.42 -1.91 2.98
N PRO A 78 6.13 -3.05 3.63
CA PRO A 78 6.90 -4.27 3.46
C PRO A 78 6.84 -4.76 2.00
N ILE A 79 8.01 -4.94 1.37
CA ILE A 79 8.10 -5.49 -0.01
C ILE A 79 8.10 -7.01 0.01
N LEU A 80 8.63 -7.63 1.07
CA LEU A 80 8.65 -9.08 1.28
C LEU A 80 7.30 -9.60 1.80
N THR A 81 6.20 -8.90 1.50
CA THR A 81 4.86 -9.36 1.83
C THR A 81 4.58 -10.65 1.06
N PRO A 82 4.10 -11.71 1.72
CA PRO A 82 3.76 -12.94 1.04
C PRO A 82 2.78 -12.73 -0.12
N SER A 83 2.89 -13.59 -1.12
CA SER A 83 2.05 -13.54 -2.32
C SER A 83 1.33 -14.88 -2.50
N GLN A 84 0.21 -14.84 -3.23
CA GLN A 84 -0.51 -16.00 -3.75
C GLN A 84 -0.74 -17.09 -2.68
N ASP A 85 -0.12 -18.26 -2.82
CA ASP A 85 -0.42 -19.45 -2.03
C ASP A 85 -0.12 -19.30 -0.54
N ILE A 86 0.91 -18.51 -0.18
CA ILE A 86 1.22 -18.24 1.23
C ILE A 86 0.08 -17.44 1.87
N VAL A 87 -0.45 -16.44 1.14
CA VAL A 87 -1.61 -15.65 1.56
C VAL A 87 -2.86 -16.53 1.65
N LEU A 88 -3.05 -17.41 0.67
CA LEU A 88 -4.17 -18.36 0.65
C LEU A 88 -4.15 -19.29 1.87
N GLY A 89 -2.98 -19.85 2.21
CA GLY A 89 -2.81 -20.73 3.36
C GLY A 89 -3.06 -20.01 4.68
N ALA A 90 -2.52 -18.79 4.85
CA ALA A 90 -2.77 -17.98 6.04
C ALA A 90 -4.23 -17.54 6.17
N TYR A 91 -4.87 -17.16 5.07
CA TYR A 91 -6.29 -16.83 5.03
C TYR A 91 -7.15 -18.04 5.38
N TYR A 92 -6.89 -19.19 4.77
CA TYR A 92 -7.58 -20.44 5.08
C TYR A 92 -7.43 -20.79 6.56
N LEU A 93 -6.20 -20.74 7.10
CA LEU A 93 -5.95 -21.03 8.51
C LEU A 93 -6.74 -20.15 9.49
N THR A 94 -7.00 -18.90 9.12
CA THR A 94 -7.65 -17.90 9.98
C THR A 94 -9.12 -17.64 9.65
N LEU A 95 -9.63 -18.31 8.60
CA LEU A 95 -10.98 -18.13 8.08
C LEU A 95 -12.03 -18.32 9.17
N GLU A 96 -12.88 -17.33 9.31
CA GLU A 96 -14.01 -17.38 10.23
C GLU A 96 -15.04 -18.41 9.76
N PRO A 97 -15.35 -19.43 10.59
CA PRO A 97 -16.40 -20.39 10.31
C PRO A 97 -17.77 -19.69 10.32
N ALA A 98 -18.75 -20.23 9.58
CA ALA A 98 -20.12 -19.75 9.70
C ALA A 98 -20.71 -20.08 11.09
N ASP A 99 -21.75 -19.32 11.47
CA ASP A 99 -22.46 -19.43 12.75
C ASP A 99 -21.57 -19.25 13.99
N LYS A 100 -21.10 -18.01 14.19
CA LYS A 100 -20.36 -17.64 15.41
C LYS A 100 -21.16 -18.03 16.66
N PRO A 101 -20.58 -18.82 17.58
CA PRO A 101 -21.30 -19.30 18.75
C PRO A 101 -21.71 -18.14 19.65
N ALA A 102 -22.90 -18.23 20.22
CA ALA A 102 -23.34 -17.27 21.24
C ALA A 102 -22.42 -17.36 22.48
N ALA A 103 -22.26 -16.25 23.22
CA ALA A 103 -21.28 -16.12 24.31
C ALA A 103 -21.37 -17.24 25.38
N ASN A 104 -22.56 -17.79 25.63
CA ASN A 104 -22.83 -18.82 26.64
C ASN A 104 -22.82 -20.26 26.09
N THR A 105 -22.39 -20.46 24.84
CA THR A 105 -22.31 -21.80 24.25
C THR A 105 -21.13 -22.56 24.88
N HIS A 106 -21.36 -23.81 25.27
CA HIS A 106 -20.29 -24.70 25.72
C HIS A 106 -19.38 -25.03 24.53
N LEU A 107 -18.09 -24.71 24.65
CA LEU A 107 -17.07 -24.99 23.64
C LEU A 107 -15.95 -25.82 24.27
N PRO A 108 -15.26 -26.67 23.48
CA PRO A 108 -14.03 -27.33 23.93
C PRO A 108 -13.03 -26.27 24.43
N VAL A 109 -12.42 -26.53 25.59
CA VAL A 109 -11.43 -25.64 26.20
C VAL A 109 -10.04 -26.21 25.92
N LEU A 110 -9.14 -25.37 25.42
CA LEU A 110 -7.74 -25.71 25.17
C LEU A 110 -6.84 -24.82 26.03
N GLY A 111 -5.92 -25.42 26.76
CA GLY A 111 -5.00 -24.73 27.66
C GLY A 111 -3.68 -24.34 27.00
N SER A 112 -3.26 -25.01 25.91
CA SER A 112 -1.97 -24.75 25.27
C SER A 112 -1.98 -24.96 23.76
N VAL A 113 -0.99 -24.38 23.08
CA VAL A 113 -0.75 -24.59 21.64
C VAL A 113 -0.45 -26.07 21.34
N SER A 114 0.31 -26.74 22.21
CA SER A 114 0.63 -28.16 22.05
C SER A 114 -0.61 -29.04 22.10
N GLU A 115 -1.58 -28.70 22.95
CA GLU A 115 -2.87 -29.40 23.02
C GLU A 115 -3.70 -29.16 21.75
N ALA A 116 -3.74 -27.92 21.25
CA ALA A 116 -4.44 -27.59 20.01
C ALA A 116 -3.85 -28.33 18.79
N THR A 117 -2.52 -28.37 18.69
CA THR A 117 -1.81 -29.08 17.60
C THR A 117 -1.94 -30.59 17.73
N PHE A 118 -1.94 -31.14 18.95
CA PHE A 118 -2.19 -32.56 19.18
C PHE A 118 -3.62 -32.96 18.80
N ALA A 119 -4.62 -32.18 19.20
CA ALA A 119 -6.02 -32.43 18.86
C ALA A 119 -6.29 -32.33 17.35
N GLU A 120 -5.61 -31.42 16.63
CA GLU A 120 -5.66 -31.35 15.17
C GLU A 120 -5.00 -32.55 14.51
N ALA A 121 -3.84 -32.98 15.01
CA ALA A 121 -3.12 -34.12 14.47
C ALA A 121 -3.86 -35.46 14.67
N GLU A 122 -4.59 -35.61 15.78
CA GLU A 122 -5.44 -36.79 16.04
C GLU A 122 -6.75 -36.75 15.22
N GLY A 123 -7.16 -35.57 14.75
CA GLY A 123 -8.41 -35.37 14.03
C GLY A 123 -9.65 -35.18 14.92
N SER A 124 -9.46 -35.01 16.23
CA SER A 124 -10.54 -34.71 17.19
C SER A 124 -11.09 -33.29 17.03
N LEU A 125 -10.24 -32.33 16.63
CA LEU A 125 -10.63 -30.96 16.30
C LEU A 125 -10.06 -30.57 14.94
N HIS A 126 -10.82 -29.78 14.17
CA HIS A 126 -10.40 -29.25 12.87
C HIS A 126 -9.98 -27.78 12.98
N LEU A 127 -9.25 -27.29 11.97
CA LEU A 127 -8.73 -25.90 11.94
C LEU A 127 -9.80 -24.83 12.16
N HIS A 128 -11.04 -25.09 11.72
CA HIS A 128 -12.14 -24.13 11.78
C HIS A 128 -13.12 -24.43 12.92
N ASP A 129 -12.82 -25.37 13.82
CA ASP A 129 -13.71 -25.61 14.96
C ASP A 129 -13.54 -24.48 15.99
N TRP A 130 -14.68 -23.98 16.49
CA TRP A 130 -14.71 -22.98 17.55
C TRP A 130 -14.28 -23.58 18.88
N VAL A 131 -13.33 -22.94 19.54
CA VAL A 131 -12.74 -23.38 20.80
C VAL A 131 -12.61 -22.20 21.77
N ARG A 132 -12.55 -22.50 23.06
CA ARG A 132 -12.18 -21.54 24.09
C ARG A 132 -10.72 -21.77 24.46
N PHE A 133 -9.87 -20.79 24.20
CA PHE A 133 -8.43 -20.90 24.43
C PHE A 133 -8.03 -20.09 25.67
N ALA A 134 -7.08 -20.61 26.45
CA ALA A 134 -6.46 -19.85 27.53
C ALA A 134 -5.78 -18.59 26.96
N ASN A 135 -6.16 -17.41 27.44
CA ASN A 135 -5.70 -16.16 26.84
C ASN A 135 -4.20 -15.93 27.14
N PRO A 136 -3.32 -15.92 26.11
CA PRO A 136 -1.89 -15.68 26.32
C PRO A 136 -1.58 -14.23 26.72
N ASP A 137 -2.50 -13.30 26.45
CA ASP A 137 -2.36 -11.86 26.72
C ASP A 137 -2.98 -11.42 28.04
N PHE A 138 -3.47 -12.36 28.86
CA PHE A 138 -4.10 -12.01 30.13
C PHE A 138 -3.15 -11.21 31.03
N ASN A 139 -3.61 -10.04 31.51
CA ASN A 139 -2.81 -9.06 32.26
C ASN A 139 -1.58 -8.49 31.53
N ARG A 140 -1.48 -8.64 30.20
CA ARG A 140 -0.42 -8.04 29.38
C ARG A 140 -1.00 -7.04 28.41
N LYS A 141 -0.36 -5.88 28.27
CA LYS A 141 -0.71 -4.89 27.24
C LYS A 141 0.08 -5.22 25.96
N THR A 142 -0.55 -5.95 25.05
CA THR A 142 0.01 -6.26 23.73
C THR A 142 -0.70 -5.45 22.64
N VAL A 143 -0.18 -5.49 21.40
CA VAL A 143 -0.67 -4.65 20.30
C VAL A 143 -2.05 -5.11 19.81
N HIS A 144 -2.25 -6.42 19.75
CA HIS A 144 -3.46 -7.04 19.21
C HIS A 144 -4.27 -7.85 20.25
N GLY A 145 -3.65 -8.23 21.37
CA GLY A 145 -4.27 -9.07 22.38
C GLY A 145 -5.23 -8.33 23.30
N GLU A 146 -6.14 -9.09 23.92
CA GLU A 146 -7.08 -8.59 24.92
C GLU A 146 -6.55 -8.86 26.33
N ALA A 147 -6.45 -7.84 27.18
CA ALA A 147 -5.85 -7.98 28.52
C ALA A 147 -6.82 -8.49 29.61
N THR A 148 -8.14 -8.40 29.36
CA THR A 148 -9.19 -8.46 30.39
C THR A 148 -9.78 -9.84 30.64
N GLY A 149 -9.82 -10.73 29.64
CA GLY A 149 -10.39 -12.07 29.77
C GLY A 149 -9.35 -13.16 30.05
N SER A 150 -9.61 -14.09 30.97
CA SER A 150 -8.72 -15.26 31.18
C SER A 150 -8.80 -16.29 30.04
N THR A 151 -9.86 -16.24 29.24
CA THR A 151 -10.07 -17.09 28.06
C THR A 151 -10.62 -16.30 26.89
N ILE A 152 -10.24 -16.69 25.68
CA ILE A 152 -10.73 -16.10 24.42
C ILE A 152 -11.47 -17.14 23.58
N VAL A 153 -12.49 -16.71 22.84
CA VAL A 153 -13.17 -17.57 21.85
C VAL A 153 -12.48 -17.40 20.51
N THR A 154 -11.95 -18.48 19.97
CA THR A 154 -11.16 -18.48 18.73
C THR A 154 -11.31 -19.81 17.98
N THR A 155 -10.53 -20.04 16.94
CA THR A 155 -10.47 -21.30 16.20
C THR A 155 -9.10 -21.97 16.37
N VAL A 156 -9.04 -23.29 16.20
CA VAL A 156 -7.77 -24.05 16.26
C VAL A 156 -6.75 -23.49 15.27
N GLY A 157 -7.19 -23.14 14.06
CA GLY A 157 -6.34 -22.57 13.03
C GLY A 157 -5.74 -21.23 13.45
N ARG A 158 -6.51 -20.34 14.09
CA ARG A 158 -5.99 -19.07 14.63
C ARG A 158 -4.98 -19.30 15.76
N ILE A 159 -5.15 -20.33 16.59
CA ILE A 159 -4.14 -20.69 17.60
C ILE A 159 -2.82 -21.07 16.92
N ILE A 160 -2.87 -21.91 15.89
CA ILE A 160 -1.67 -22.31 15.11
C ILE A 160 -1.06 -21.09 14.40
N PHE A 161 -1.88 -20.23 13.80
CA PHE A 161 -1.41 -19.01 13.14
C PHE A 161 -0.64 -18.09 14.10
N ASN A 162 -1.10 -17.96 15.34
CA ASN A 162 -0.46 -17.10 16.33
C ASN A 162 0.91 -17.61 16.80
N THR A 163 1.28 -18.86 16.50
CA THR A 163 2.64 -19.37 16.77
C THR A 163 3.72 -18.77 15.88
N ILE A 164 3.31 -18.15 14.76
CA ILE A 164 4.21 -17.52 13.79
C ILE A 164 4.75 -16.20 14.34
N TRP A 165 3.95 -15.50 15.16
CA TRP A 165 4.24 -14.14 15.62
C TRP A 165 4.93 -14.14 16.99
N PRO A 166 5.77 -13.14 17.29
CA PRO A 166 6.34 -12.97 18.62
C PRO A 166 5.25 -12.66 19.66
N ALA A 167 5.49 -13.06 20.91
CA ALA A 167 4.52 -12.90 22.01
C ALA A 167 4.20 -11.43 22.31
N GLU A 168 5.08 -10.49 21.96
CA GLU A 168 4.92 -9.05 22.14
C GLU A 168 3.79 -8.47 21.28
N LEU A 169 3.51 -9.08 20.13
CA LEU A 169 2.45 -8.62 19.22
C LEU A 169 1.06 -8.91 19.78
N GLY A 170 0.94 -9.98 20.56
CA GLY A 170 -0.32 -10.48 21.11
C GLY A 170 -1.13 -11.33 20.13
N PHE A 171 -2.19 -11.94 20.64
CA PHE A 171 -3.02 -12.89 19.91
C PHE A 171 -3.93 -12.19 18.90
N PHE A 172 -3.69 -12.45 17.62
CA PHE A 172 -4.52 -11.95 16.53
C PHE A 172 -5.71 -12.88 16.27
N ASN A 173 -6.94 -12.38 16.47
CA ASN A 173 -8.17 -13.19 16.42
C ASN A 173 -9.16 -12.74 15.32
N GLU A 174 -8.66 -12.43 14.13
CA GLU A 174 -9.50 -12.10 12.98
C GLU A 174 -9.08 -12.90 11.74
N THR A 175 -9.91 -12.89 10.71
CA THR A 175 -9.55 -13.45 9.40
C THR A 175 -8.50 -12.57 8.74
N VAL A 176 -7.40 -13.15 8.26
CA VAL A 176 -6.26 -12.39 7.75
C VAL A 176 -6.23 -12.41 6.23
N LYS A 177 -6.43 -11.24 5.62
CA LYS A 177 -6.26 -10.97 4.19
C LYS A 177 -4.84 -10.48 3.88
N LYS A 178 -4.49 -10.38 2.58
CA LYS A 178 -3.18 -9.87 2.13
C LYS A 178 -2.77 -8.54 2.78
N GLY A 179 -3.70 -7.59 2.91
CA GLY A 179 -3.44 -6.28 3.53
C GLY A 179 -3.07 -6.43 5.01
N GLN A 180 -3.88 -7.15 5.78
CA GLN A 180 -3.66 -7.39 7.20
C GLN A 180 -2.36 -8.18 7.46
N LEU A 181 -1.96 -9.11 6.58
CA LEU A 181 -0.65 -9.76 6.66
C LEU A 181 0.50 -8.75 6.54
N GLY A 182 0.41 -7.82 5.59
CA GLY A 182 1.39 -6.75 5.44
C GLY A 182 1.48 -5.88 6.70
N ASP A 183 0.33 -5.55 7.30
CA ASP A 183 0.27 -4.77 8.53
C ASP A 183 0.88 -5.51 9.73
N LEU A 184 0.63 -6.82 9.86
CA LEU A 184 1.22 -7.66 10.91
C LEU A 184 2.75 -7.72 10.80
N ILE A 185 3.28 -7.86 9.57
CA ILE A 185 4.73 -7.83 9.31
C ILE A 185 5.31 -6.46 9.69
N LEU A 186 4.65 -5.36 9.27
CA LEU A 186 5.11 -4.01 9.58
C LEU A 186 5.13 -3.75 11.09
N LYS A 187 4.09 -4.18 11.82
CA LYS A 187 4.02 -4.04 13.28
C LYS A 187 5.07 -4.90 13.99
N THR A 188 5.29 -6.13 13.53
CA THR A 188 6.33 -7.02 14.06
C THR A 188 7.70 -6.34 13.95
N TYR A 189 8.01 -5.75 12.80
CA TYR A 189 9.27 -5.02 12.61
C TYR A 189 9.40 -3.79 13.49
N LYS A 190 8.33 -2.99 13.62
CA LYS A 190 8.34 -1.78 14.46
C LYS A 190 8.52 -2.08 15.95
N HIS A 191 7.89 -3.15 16.45
CA HIS A 191 7.88 -3.47 17.88
C HIS A 191 9.01 -4.41 18.30
N CYS A 192 9.34 -5.42 17.48
CA CYS A 192 10.32 -6.45 17.81
C CYS A 192 11.66 -6.26 17.07
N GLY A 193 11.70 -5.36 16.09
CA GLY A 193 12.90 -5.09 15.28
C GLY A 193 13.13 -6.08 14.16
N ARG A 194 14.22 -5.86 13.42
CA ARG A 194 14.59 -6.64 12.22
C ARG A 194 14.90 -8.10 12.53
N GLU A 195 15.72 -8.36 13.54
CA GLU A 195 16.23 -9.70 13.83
C GLU A 195 15.11 -10.67 14.21
N ALA A 196 14.11 -10.20 14.96
CA ALA A 196 12.92 -10.98 15.29
C ALA A 196 11.97 -11.17 14.09
N SER A 197 11.97 -10.25 13.12
CA SER A 197 11.05 -10.31 11.97
C SER A 197 11.45 -11.33 10.90
N ILE A 198 12.75 -11.61 10.75
CA ILE A 198 13.24 -12.54 9.70
C ILE A 198 12.71 -13.98 9.94
N PRO A 199 12.85 -14.58 11.14
CA PRO A 199 12.30 -15.92 11.41
C PRO A 199 10.77 -15.98 11.23
N VAL A 200 10.07 -14.89 11.53
CA VAL A 200 8.61 -14.78 11.36
C VAL A 200 8.23 -14.89 9.88
N LEU A 201 8.98 -14.25 8.98
CA LEU A 201 8.74 -14.34 7.53
C LEU A 201 8.95 -15.77 7.01
N ASP A 202 9.97 -16.47 7.49
CA ASP A 202 10.19 -17.87 7.14
C ASP A 202 9.13 -18.80 7.71
N ALA A 203 8.75 -18.63 8.98
CA ALA A 203 7.67 -19.40 9.61
C ALA A 203 6.32 -19.18 8.90
N LEU A 204 6.06 -17.95 8.43
CA LEU A 204 4.87 -17.59 7.66
C LEU A 204 4.88 -18.27 6.28
N LYS A 205 6.02 -18.28 5.59
CA LYS A 205 6.20 -19.00 4.32
C LYS A 205 5.94 -20.49 4.48
N GLU A 206 6.61 -21.14 5.44
CA GLU A 206 6.49 -22.58 5.68
C GLU A 206 5.06 -22.97 6.09
N THR A 207 4.47 -22.21 7.02
CA THR A 207 3.09 -22.48 7.47
C THR A 207 2.08 -22.22 6.35
N GLY A 208 2.24 -21.13 5.61
CA GLY A 208 1.37 -20.79 4.49
C GLY A 208 1.37 -21.87 3.41
N PHE A 209 2.55 -22.31 2.93
CA PHE A 209 2.62 -23.39 1.94
C PHE A 209 2.06 -24.70 2.49
N ARG A 210 2.44 -25.10 3.71
CA ARG A 210 1.96 -26.35 4.32
C ARG A 210 0.43 -26.38 4.43
N ILE A 211 -0.18 -25.28 4.89
CA ILE A 211 -1.63 -25.20 5.04
C ILE A 211 -2.32 -25.11 3.67
N ALA A 212 -1.78 -24.34 2.71
CA ALA A 212 -2.31 -24.29 1.36
C ALA A 212 -2.34 -25.67 0.68
N THR A 213 -1.27 -26.46 0.85
CA THR A 213 -1.22 -27.85 0.37
C THR A 213 -2.23 -28.74 1.09
N LYS A 214 -2.30 -28.68 2.43
CA LYS A 214 -3.28 -29.46 3.21
C LYS A 214 -4.74 -29.11 2.88
N ALA A 215 -5.03 -27.84 2.61
CA ALA A 215 -6.36 -27.36 2.27
C ALA A 215 -6.87 -27.96 0.94
N GLY A 216 -5.96 -28.33 0.03
CA GLY A 216 -6.31 -29.00 -1.23
C GLY A 216 -7.25 -28.18 -2.11
N ILE A 217 -7.17 -26.84 -2.01
CA ILE A 217 -8.04 -25.94 -2.78
C ILE A 217 -7.68 -26.08 -4.27
N SER A 218 -8.67 -26.47 -5.06
CA SER A 218 -8.59 -26.59 -6.52
C SER A 218 -9.70 -25.77 -7.15
N ILE A 219 -9.61 -25.49 -8.44
CA ILE A 219 -10.66 -24.78 -9.18
C ILE A 219 -11.21 -25.71 -10.27
N GLY A 220 -12.48 -26.05 -10.16
CA GLY A 220 -13.26 -26.70 -11.19
C GLY A 220 -14.19 -25.72 -11.91
N VAL A 221 -14.70 -26.15 -13.08
CA VAL A 221 -15.70 -25.38 -13.83
C VAL A 221 -16.96 -25.12 -12.98
N ASN A 222 -17.31 -26.06 -12.10
CA ASN A 222 -18.50 -25.95 -11.25
C ASN A 222 -18.41 -24.85 -10.20
N ASP A 223 -17.19 -24.47 -9.77
CA ASP A 223 -16.97 -23.43 -8.75
C ASP A 223 -17.29 -22.02 -9.26
N MET A 224 -17.32 -21.83 -10.58
CA MET A 224 -17.61 -20.55 -11.23
C MET A 224 -19.12 -20.27 -11.29
N ILE A 225 -19.79 -20.16 -10.15
CA ILE A 225 -21.26 -20.07 -10.09
C ILE A 225 -21.75 -18.74 -10.69
N TYR A 226 -22.61 -18.81 -11.72
CA TYR A 226 -23.29 -17.63 -12.26
C TYR A 226 -24.59 -17.36 -11.49
N PRO A 227 -24.99 -16.09 -11.30
CA PRO A 227 -26.19 -15.75 -10.54
C PRO A 227 -27.46 -16.03 -11.34
N LYS A 228 -28.52 -16.46 -10.66
CA LYS A 228 -29.83 -16.73 -11.27
C LYS A 228 -30.53 -15.44 -11.72
N GLU A 229 -30.23 -14.35 -11.03
CA GLU A 229 -30.80 -13.01 -11.27
C GLU A 229 -30.29 -12.40 -12.58
N LYS A 230 -29.18 -12.92 -13.14
CA LYS A 230 -28.54 -12.40 -14.37
C LYS A 230 -29.54 -12.20 -15.50
N GLU A 231 -30.33 -13.23 -15.82
CA GLU A 231 -31.27 -13.16 -16.94
C GLU A 231 -32.36 -12.11 -16.74
N GLY A 232 -32.76 -11.85 -15.50
CA GLY A 232 -33.72 -10.81 -15.16
C GLY A 232 -33.13 -9.43 -15.40
N LEU A 233 -31.91 -9.18 -14.89
CA LEU A 233 -31.20 -7.91 -15.05
C LEU A 233 -30.92 -7.59 -16.53
N VAL A 234 -30.52 -8.59 -17.31
CA VAL A 234 -30.29 -8.42 -18.76
C VAL A 234 -31.59 -8.10 -19.49
N ARG A 235 -32.70 -8.76 -19.14
CA ARG A 235 -34.01 -8.49 -19.74
C ARG A 235 -34.49 -7.07 -19.43
N GLU A 236 -34.34 -6.62 -18.19
CA GLU A 236 -34.70 -5.26 -17.78
C GLU A 236 -33.88 -4.20 -18.55
N ALA A 237 -32.56 -4.36 -18.59
CA ALA A 237 -31.66 -3.46 -19.30
C ALA A 237 -32.00 -3.42 -20.81
N THR A 238 -32.25 -4.58 -21.42
CA THR A 238 -32.63 -4.68 -22.84
C THR A 238 -33.96 -3.96 -23.12
N ALA A 239 -34.94 -4.05 -22.21
CA ALA A 239 -36.21 -3.35 -22.35
C ALA A 239 -36.04 -1.82 -22.31
N LYS A 240 -35.22 -1.31 -21.38
CA LYS A 240 -34.87 0.13 -21.29
C LYS A 240 -34.16 0.62 -22.55
N VAL A 241 -33.20 -0.15 -23.07
CA VAL A 241 -32.49 0.20 -24.32
C VAL A 241 -33.46 0.27 -25.51
N ARG A 242 -34.44 -0.64 -25.60
CA ARG A 242 -35.49 -0.57 -26.63
C ARG A 242 -36.41 0.64 -26.48
N GLU A 243 -36.63 1.11 -25.25
CA GLU A 243 -37.38 2.34 -25.02
C GLU A 243 -36.61 3.57 -25.50
N PHE A 244 -35.31 3.68 -25.18
CA PHE A 244 -34.48 4.77 -25.69
C PHE A 244 -34.38 4.75 -27.22
N GLN A 245 -34.34 3.56 -27.82
CA GLN A 245 -34.38 3.44 -29.27
C GLN A 245 -35.69 4.01 -29.86
N ARG A 246 -36.84 3.68 -29.27
CA ARG A 246 -38.15 4.23 -29.68
C ARG A 246 -38.22 5.75 -29.49
N GLN A 247 -37.71 6.28 -28.38
CA GLN A 247 -37.66 7.73 -28.12
C GLN A 247 -36.79 8.47 -29.14
N ASN A 248 -35.70 7.84 -29.59
CA ASN A 248 -34.84 8.40 -30.62
C ASN A 248 -35.52 8.37 -32.00
N GLU A 249 -36.21 7.28 -32.33
CA GLU A 249 -36.99 7.15 -33.57
C GLU A 249 -38.18 8.14 -33.63
N SER A 250 -38.78 8.46 -32.47
CA SER A 250 -39.82 9.50 -32.37
C SER A 250 -39.26 10.93 -32.31
N GLY A 251 -37.94 11.11 -32.34
CA GLY A 251 -37.28 12.42 -32.28
C GLY A 251 -37.34 13.11 -30.91
N THR A 252 -37.68 12.38 -29.84
CA THR A 252 -37.79 12.91 -28.48
C THR A 252 -36.43 13.09 -27.81
N ILE A 253 -35.44 12.28 -28.17
CA ILE A 253 -34.05 12.39 -27.72
C ILE A 253 -33.11 12.41 -28.93
N THR A 254 -31.92 12.98 -28.76
CA THR A 254 -30.89 12.97 -29.79
C THR A 254 -30.10 11.64 -29.81
N ASN A 255 -29.39 11.37 -30.91
CA ASN A 255 -28.55 10.17 -31.03
C ASN A 255 -27.44 10.10 -29.98
N ASP A 256 -26.85 11.24 -29.62
CA ASP A 256 -25.78 11.30 -28.61
C ASP A 256 -26.33 11.05 -27.20
N GLU A 257 -27.48 11.64 -26.87
CA GLU A 257 -28.18 11.36 -25.61
C GLU A 257 -28.59 9.89 -25.51
N ARG A 258 -29.11 9.31 -26.61
CA ARG A 258 -29.43 7.87 -26.68
C ARG A 258 -28.17 7.04 -26.37
N ARG A 259 -27.05 7.32 -27.04
CA ARG A 259 -25.80 6.58 -26.85
C ARG A 259 -25.34 6.62 -25.40
N ASN A 260 -25.31 7.79 -24.78
CA ASN A 260 -24.93 7.95 -23.37
C ASN A 260 -25.87 7.16 -22.45
N LYS A 261 -27.20 7.30 -22.62
CA LYS A 261 -28.20 6.54 -21.84
C LYS A 261 -28.05 5.02 -21.99
N VAL A 262 -27.73 4.54 -23.19
CA VAL A 262 -27.48 3.10 -23.45
C VAL A 262 -26.22 2.63 -22.73
N VAL A 263 -25.12 3.38 -22.82
CA VAL A 263 -23.88 3.08 -22.10
C VAL A 263 -24.10 3.04 -20.59
N ASP A 264 -24.77 4.06 -20.03
CA ASP A 264 -25.03 4.14 -18.59
C ASP A 264 -25.91 2.98 -18.09
N THR A 265 -26.95 2.62 -18.85
CA THR A 265 -27.84 1.50 -18.52
C THR A 265 -27.10 0.17 -18.51
N TRP A 266 -26.25 -0.06 -19.52
CA TRP A 266 -25.44 -1.28 -19.56
C TRP A 266 -24.36 -1.31 -18.48
N SER A 267 -23.73 -0.17 -18.17
CA SER A 267 -22.77 -0.07 -17.07
C SER A 267 -23.44 -0.47 -15.75
N GLY A 268 -24.57 0.17 -15.41
CA GLY A 268 -25.33 -0.14 -14.20
C GLY A 268 -25.81 -1.59 -14.14
N ALA A 269 -26.26 -2.16 -15.26
CA ALA A 269 -26.66 -3.56 -15.33
C ALA A 269 -25.46 -4.51 -15.08
N THR A 270 -24.28 -4.21 -15.66
CA THR A 270 -23.09 -5.03 -15.45
C THR A 270 -22.56 -4.96 -14.02
N ASP A 271 -22.71 -3.83 -13.33
CA ASP A 271 -22.33 -3.69 -11.93
C ASP A 271 -23.31 -4.39 -11.00
N ALA A 272 -24.61 -4.35 -11.30
CA ALA A 272 -25.62 -5.15 -10.60
C ALA A 272 -25.36 -6.67 -10.75
N ILE A 273 -24.99 -7.12 -11.95
CA ILE A 273 -24.56 -8.51 -12.18
C ILE A 273 -23.32 -8.83 -11.35
N ALA A 274 -22.33 -7.94 -11.30
CA ALA A 274 -21.11 -8.14 -10.50
C ALA A 274 -21.42 -8.35 -9.02
N GLN A 275 -22.32 -7.52 -8.46
CA GLN A 275 -22.72 -7.60 -7.06
C GLN A 275 -23.50 -8.90 -6.77
N SER A 276 -24.34 -9.33 -7.70
CA SER A 276 -25.08 -10.59 -7.61
C SER A 276 -24.14 -11.81 -7.68
N VAL A 277 -23.13 -11.80 -8.56
CA VAL A 277 -22.06 -12.83 -8.61
C VAL A 277 -21.34 -12.89 -7.26
N TYR A 278 -20.90 -11.75 -6.73
CA TYR A 278 -20.19 -11.69 -5.46
C TYR A 278 -21.04 -12.23 -4.31
N THR A 279 -22.31 -11.83 -4.24
CA THR A 279 -23.25 -12.30 -3.22
C THR A 279 -23.43 -13.81 -3.29
N THR A 280 -23.68 -14.34 -4.49
CA THR A 280 -23.84 -15.79 -4.73
C THR A 280 -22.60 -16.58 -4.30
N LEU A 281 -21.41 -16.13 -4.72
CA LEU A 281 -20.16 -16.78 -4.37
C LEU A 281 -19.87 -16.71 -2.86
N SER A 282 -20.10 -15.56 -2.22
CA SER A 282 -19.89 -15.38 -0.78
C SER A 282 -20.85 -16.24 0.06
N GLN A 283 -22.12 -16.36 -0.35
CA GLN A 283 -23.08 -17.24 0.32
C GLN A 283 -22.70 -18.70 0.16
N SER A 284 -22.23 -19.09 -1.03
CA SER A 284 -21.73 -20.45 -1.28
C SER A 284 -20.47 -20.78 -0.47
N ALA A 285 -19.69 -19.77 -0.07
CA ALA A 285 -18.52 -19.93 0.79
C ALA A 285 -18.84 -19.95 2.29
N LYS A 286 -20.03 -19.45 2.70
CA LYS A 286 -20.50 -19.42 4.09
C LYS A 286 -21.35 -20.63 4.47
N VAL A 287 -21.40 -21.66 3.63
CA VAL A 287 -22.13 -22.90 3.97
C VAL A 287 -21.31 -23.70 4.99
N ALA A 288 -21.35 -23.24 6.25
CA ALA A 288 -21.40 -24.18 7.36
C ALA A 288 -22.85 -24.68 7.44
N GLY A 289 -23.01 -25.98 7.64
CA GLY A 289 -24.32 -26.61 7.65
C GLY A 289 -24.41 -27.69 6.60
N VAL A 290 -23.72 -28.79 6.88
CA VAL A 290 -24.31 -30.14 6.81
C VAL A 290 -25.84 -30.04 6.73
N LYS A 291 -26.46 -30.50 5.64
CA LYS A 291 -27.85 -30.91 5.75
C LYS A 291 -27.88 -31.98 6.84
N LYS A 292 -28.64 -31.72 7.91
CA LYS A 292 -28.84 -32.64 9.04
C LYS A 292 -29.07 -34.07 8.51
N GLY A 293 -28.08 -34.96 8.65
CA GLY A 293 -28.15 -36.36 8.17
C GLY A 293 -27.14 -36.79 7.09
N ASP A 294 -26.20 -35.97 6.64
CA ASP A 294 -25.13 -36.42 5.72
C ASP A 294 -23.83 -36.79 6.46
N PRO A 295 -23.48 -38.09 6.59
CA PRO A 295 -22.29 -38.56 7.30
C PRO A 295 -20.96 -38.24 6.58
N ARG A 296 -20.99 -37.66 5.37
CA ARG A 296 -19.76 -37.31 4.61
C ARG A 296 -19.33 -35.85 4.77
N HIS A 297 -20.13 -35.02 5.43
CA HIS A 297 -20.00 -33.56 5.38
C HIS A 297 -19.97 -32.86 6.75
N SER A 298 -19.84 -33.60 7.86
CA SER A 298 -20.08 -33.06 9.21
C SER A 298 -19.13 -31.98 9.71
N HIS A 299 -17.93 -31.83 9.14
CA HIS A 299 -16.88 -30.91 9.64
C HIS A 299 -16.13 -30.11 8.57
N ARG A 300 -16.55 -30.16 7.29
CA ARG A 300 -15.89 -29.41 6.21
C ARG A 300 -16.70 -28.17 5.87
N MET A 301 -16.12 -27.00 6.14
CA MET A 301 -16.61 -25.75 5.61
C MET A 301 -16.63 -25.86 4.07
N LEU A 302 -17.80 -25.78 3.47
CA LEU A 302 -17.94 -25.75 2.02
C LEU A 302 -17.55 -24.35 1.57
N ILE A 303 -16.30 -24.23 1.12
CA ILE A 303 -15.73 -22.97 0.73
C ILE A 303 -15.58 -22.95 -0.79
N ASN A 304 -16.14 -21.93 -1.45
CA ASN A 304 -15.94 -21.76 -2.88
C ASN A 304 -14.49 -21.31 -3.18
N PRO A 305 -13.71 -22.08 -3.96
CA PRO A 305 -12.31 -21.76 -4.27
C PRO A 305 -12.11 -20.42 -4.96
N VAL A 306 -12.99 -20.08 -5.92
CA VAL A 306 -12.93 -18.81 -6.67
C VAL A 306 -13.16 -17.63 -5.74
N TYR A 307 -14.09 -17.78 -4.79
CA TYR A 307 -14.35 -16.75 -3.78
C TYR A 307 -13.14 -16.52 -2.87
N VAL A 308 -12.53 -17.59 -2.34
CA VAL A 308 -11.38 -17.47 -1.41
C VAL A 308 -10.19 -16.81 -2.06
N LEU A 309 -9.84 -17.22 -3.28
CA LEU A 309 -8.69 -16.67 -3.99
C LEU A 309 -8.83 -15.14 -4.17
N MET A 310 -10.05 -14.71 -4.48
CA MET A 310 -10.39 -13.29 -4.62
C MET A 310 -10.48 -12.56 -3.27
N ASP A 311 -11.18 -13.10 -2.27
CA ASP A 311 -11.42 -12.41 -0.99
C ASP A 311 -10.16 -12.32 -0.12
N SER A 312 -9.31 -13.36 -0.16
CA SER A 312 -7.99 -13.36 0.50
C SER A 312 -7.03 -12.33 -0.10
N GLY A 313 -7.24 -11.95 -1.36
CA GLY A 313 -6.31 -11.16 -2.15
C GLY A 313 -5.08 -11.95 -2.62
N ALA A 314 -5.13 -13.29 -2.55
CA ALA A 314 -4.07 -14.16 -3.06
C ALA A 314 -3.94 -14.05 -4.58
N ARG A 315 -5.06 -14.21 -5.30
CA ARG A 315 -5.11 -14.08 -6.77
C ARG A 315 -6.53 -13.81 -7.24
N GLY A 316 -6.67 -12.87 -8.17
CA GLY A 316 -7.97 -12.52 -8.73
C GLY A 316 -8.55 -11.25 -8.09
N ASN A 317 -9.24 -10.44 -8.89
CA ASN A 317 -10.01 -9.30 -8.40
C ASN A 317 -11.51 -9.47 -8.75
N LYS A 318 -12.36 -8.63 -8.14
CA LYS A 318 -13.82 -8.66 -8.39
C LYS A 318 -14.18 -8.50 -9.88
N ALA A 319 -13.41 -7.71 -10.62
CA ALA A 319 -13.63 -7.51 -12.05
C ALA A 319 -13.34 -8.78 -12.88
N GLN A 320 -12.28 -9.52 -12.55
CA GLN A 320 -11.95 -10.80 -13.20
C GLN A 320 -13.01 -11.86 -12.88
N VAL A 321 -13.44 -11.95 -11.62
CA VAL A 321 -14.53 -12.87 -11.21
C VAL A 321 -15.85 -12.51 -11.90
N LYS A 322 -16.15 -11.20 -12.07
CA LYS A 322 -17.29 -10.72 -12.87
C LYS A 322 -17.22 -11.25 -14.31
N GLN A 323 -16.05 -11.24 -14.94
CA GLN A 323 -15.88 -11.74 -16.32
C GLN A 323 -16.00 -13.27 -16.41
N LEU A 324 -15.57 -13.99 -15.36
CA LEU A 324 -15.64 -15.45 -15.31
C LEU A 324 -17.08 -15.97 -15.16
N CYS A 325 -17.86 -15.39 -14.26
CA CYS A 325 -19.17 -15.93 -13.85
C CYS A 325 -20.37 -15.03 -14.19
N GLY A 326 -20.14 -13.75 -14.49
CA GLY A 326 -21.21 -12.75 -14.66
C GLY A 326 -21.38 -12.34 -16.12
N ALA A 327 -20.69 -11.28 -16.50
CA ALA A 327 -20.67 -10.75 -17.86
C ALA A 327 -19.38 -9.95 -18.06
N ARG A 328 -18.90 -9.88 -19.30
CA ARG A 328 -17.69 -9.10 -19.59
C ARG A 328 -17.96 -7.59 -19.65
N GLY A 329 -19.17 -7.22 -20.09
CA GLY A 329 -19.64 -5.85 -20.15
C GLY A 329 -19.26 -5.12 -21.44
N LEU A 330 -19.19 -3.80 -21.35
CA LEU A 330 -18.88 -2.93 -22.49
C LEU A 330 -17.38 -2.97 -22.84
N MET A 331 -17.07 -2.79 -24.12
CA MET A 331 -15.70 -2.77 -24.65
C MET A 331 -15.45 -1.46 -25.39
N ALA A 332 -14.23 -0.95 -25.32
CA ALA A 332 -13.83 0.23 -26.07
C ALA A 332 -13.17 -0.14 -27.40
N LYS A 333 -13.46 0.63 -28.44
CA LYS A 333 -12.71 0.64 -29.69
C LYS A 333 -11.30 1.20 -29.45
N PRO A 334 -10.34 1.00 -30.36
CA PRO A 334 -9.02 1.59 -30.23
C PRO A 334 -9.03 3.12 -30.15
N SER A 335 -10.03 3.76 -30.76
CA SER A 335 -10.29 5.21 -30.69
C SER A 335 -10.71 5.70 -29.29
N GLY A 336 -11.07 4.82 -28.36
CA GLY A 336 -11.61 5.15 -27.04
C GLY A 336 -13.14 5.20 -26.97
N GLU A 337 -13.82 5.12 -28.12
CA GLU A 337 -15.29 5.07 -28.16
C GLU A 337 -15.80 3.73 -27.62
N ILE A 338 -16.77 3.78 -26.70
CA ILE A 338 -17.40 2.58 -26.14
C ILE A 338 -18.38 1.98 -27.16
N ILE A 339 -18.27 0.67 -27.38
CA ILE A 339 -19.17 -0.09 -28.24
C ILE A 339 -20.49 -0.31 -27.48
N GLU A 340 -21.59 0.18 -28.04
CA GLU A 340 -22.93 0.16 -27.42
C GLU A 340 -23.47 -1.25 -27.16
N ARG A 341 -22.94 -2.26 -27.86
CA ARG A 341 -23.32 -3.66 -27.70
C ARG A 341 -22.40 -4.34 -26.68
N PRO A 342 -22.86 -4.63 -25.45
CA PRO A 342 -22.05 -5.29 -24.44
C PRO A 342 -21.87 -6.78 -24.76
N ILE A 343 -20.86 -7.37 -24.13
CA ILE A 343 -20.67 -8.82 -24.06
C ILE A 343 -21.40 -9.32 -22.79
N LEU A 344 -22.52 -10.00 -23.01
CA LEU A 344 -23.41 -10.48 -21.94
C LEU A 344 -22.99 -11.87 -21.45
N SER A 345 -22.32 -12.63 -22.32
CA SER A 345 -21.75 -13.94 -21.99
C SER A 345 -20.53 -13.80 -21.08
N SER A 346 -20.39 -14.75 -20.15
CA SER A 346 -19.22 -14.94 -19.31
C SER A 346 -18.25 -15.96 -19.94
N PHE A 347 -17.03 -16.07 -19.42
CA PHE A 347 -16.10 -17.10 -19.88
C PHE A 347 -16.59 -18.52 -19.60
N ARG A 348 -17.37 -18.72 -18.53
CA ARG A 348 -17.98 -20.03 -18.24
C ARG A 348 -19.03 -20.42 -19.28
N GLU A 349 -19.84 -19.49 -19.75
CA GLU A 349 -20.89 -19.75 -20.76
C GLU A 349 -20.30 -19.88 -22.18
N GLY A 350 -19.14 -19.26 -22.42
CA GLY A 350 -18.52 -19.16 -23.73
C GLY A 350 -19.03 -17.94 -24.51
N LEU A 351 -18.16 -17.36 -25.33
CA LEU A 351 -18.49 -16.17 -26.12
C LEU A 351 -18.92 -16.57 -27.52
N SER A 352 -19.91 -15.87 -28.07
CA SER A 352 -20.20 -15.95 -29.51
C SER A 352 -19.06 -15.35 -30.35
N VAL A 353 -19.01 -15.68 -31.64
CA VAL A 353 -17.98 -15.17 -32.57
C VAL A 353 -17.94 -13.64 -32.57
N LEU A 354 -19.10 -12.99 -32.56
CA LEU A 354 -19.19 -11.53 -32.56
C LEU A 354 -18.72 -10.92 -31.24
N GLU A 355 -19.12 -11.49 -30.10
CA GLU A 355 -18.65 -11.04 -28.77
C GLU A 355 -17.14 -11.21 -28.62
N TYR A 356 -16.60 -12.32 -29.12
CA TYR A 356 -15.17 -12.56 -29.10
C TYR A 356 -14.42 -11.53 -29.95
N PHE A 357 -14.89 -11.27 -31.18
CA PHE A 357 -14.32 -10.27 -32.08
C PHE A 357 -14.34 -8.87 -31.47
N ILE A 358 -15.46 -8.44 -30.87
CA ILE A 358 -15.56 -7.17 -30.14
C ILE A 358 -14.48 -7.08 -29.07
N SER A 359 -14.23 -8.17 -28.33
CA SER A 359 -13.23 -8.19 -27.26
C SER A 359 -11.77 -8.06 -27.72
N THR A 360 -11.47 -8.42 -28.97
CA THR A 360 -10.10 -8.35 -29.50
C THR A 360 -9.58 -6.92 -29.62
N HIS A 361 -10.48 -5.93 -29.81
CA HIS A 361 -10.10 -4.51 -29.90
C HIS A 361 -9.43 -4.04 -28.61
N GLY A 362 -10.06 -4.31 -27.47
CA GLY A 362 -9.53 -3.96 -26.15
C GLY A 362 -8.27 -4.78 -25.81
N ALA A 363 -8.28 -6.08 -26.09
CA ALA A 363 -7.14 -6.96 -25.79
C ALA A 363 -5.88 -6.56 -26.58
N ARG A 364 -6.01 -6.30 -27.89
CA ARG A 364 -4.88 -5.90 -28.73
C ARG A 364 -4.34 -4.54 -28.32
N LYS A 365 -5.21 -3.56 -28.09
CA LYS A 365 -4.79 -2.24 -27.61
C LYS A 365 -4.05 -2.33 -26.29
N GLY A 366 -4.56 -3.10 -25.32
CA GLY A 366 -3.88 -3.30 -24.03
C GLY A 366 -2.47 -3.85 -24.18
N LEU A 367 -2.29 -4.90 -24.99
CA LEU A 367 -0.96 -5.49 -25.25
C LEU A 367 0.00 -4.51 -25.95
N SER A 368 -0.50 -3.78 -26.96
CA SER A 368 0.29 -2.77 -27.65
C SER A 368 0.68 -1.60 -26.74
N ASP A 369 -0.26 -1.11 -25.93
CA ASP A 369 -0.02 -0.02 -24.98
C ASP A 369 1.00 -0.43 -23.92
N THR A 370 0.93 -1.65 -23.37
CA THR A 370 1.93 -2.16 -22.41
C THR A 370 3.34 -2.22 -23.03
N ALA A 371 3.46 -2.68 -24.27
CA ALA A 371 4.74 -2.73 -24.96
C ALA A 371 5.32 -1.32 -25.21
N LEU A 372 4.49 -0.37 -25.65
CA LEU A 372 4.92 1.01 -25.91
C LEU A 372 5.28 1.77 -24.63
N LYS A 373 4.44 1.69 -23.58
CA LYS A 373 4.64 2.40 -22.31
C LYS A 373 5.90 1.95 -21.56
N THR A 374 6.35 0.72 -21.79
CA THR A 374 7.57 0.19 -21.16
C THR A 374 8.80 1.02 -21.55
N ALA A 375 8.87 1.51 -22.79
CA ALA A 375 9.96 2.37 -23.24
C ALA A 375 9.91 3.77 -22.58
N ASP A 376 8.70 4.34 -22.48
CA ASP A 376 8.49 5.68 -21.92
C ASP A 376 8.83 5.74 -20.42
N ALA A 377 8.42 4.72 -19.65
CA ALA A 377 8.73 4.62 -18.22
C ALA A 377 10.24 4.55 -17.96
N GLY A 378 10.97 3.75 -18.75
CA GLY A 378 12.43 3.66 -18.66
C GLY A 378 13.12 4.99 -19.02
N TYR A 379 12.64 5.67 -20.05
CA TYR A 379 13.16 6.99 -20.44
C TYR A 379 12.91 8.06 -19.36
N MET A 380 11.72 8.08 -18.75
CA MET A 380 11.40 8.97 -17.64
C MET A 380 12.30 8.71 -16.43
N THR A 381 12.52 7.44 -16.08
CA THR A 381 13.43 7.03 -15.00
C THR A 381 14.83 7.59 -15.22
N ARG A 382 15.36 7.44 -16.43
CA ARG A 382 16.69 7.95 -16.80
C ARG A 382 16.76 9.47 -16.65
N LYS A 383 15.81 10.21 -17.20
CA LYS A 383 15.76 11.68 -17.04
C LYS A 383 15.74 12.13 -15.59
N LEU A 384 14.94 11.47 -14.76
CA LEU A 384 14.86 11.80 -13.33
C LEU A 384 16.18 11.49 -12.61
N CYS A 385 16.86 10.39 -12.97
CA CYS A 385 18.17 10.07 -12.43
C CYS A 385 19.22 11.09 -12.88
N ASP A 386 19.27 11.44 -14.17
CA ASP A 386 20.25 12.39 -14.73
C ASP A 386 20.17 13.76 -14.04
N VAL A 387 18.98 14.20 -13.63
CA VAL A 387 18.78 15.48 -12.92
C VAL A 387 19.11 15.39 -11.42
N ALA A 388 18.89 14.23 -10.80
CA ALA A 388 18.98 14.07 -9.34
C ALA A 388 20.27 13.38 -8.85
N MET A 389 21.12 12.86 -9.74
CA MET A 389 22.27 12.03 -9.40
C MET A 389 23.33 12.76 -8.55
N ASP A 390 23.48 14.07 -8.73
CA ASP A 390 24.47 14.87 -8.01
C ASP A 390 24.01 15.27 -6.60
N VAL A 391 22.75 15.02 -6.25
CA VAL A 391 22.20 15.47 -4.97
C VAL A 391 22.46 14.41 -3.88
N ILE A 392 23.16 14.80 -2.81
CA ILE A 392 23.56 13.89 -1.73
C ILE A 392 23.09 14.36 -0.35
N VAL A 393 22.92 13.42 0.59
CA VAL A 393 22.65 13.78 1.99
C VAL A 393 23.95 14.08 2.71
N THR A 394 24.04 15.26 3.35
CA THR A 394 25.24 15.73 4.06
C THR A 394 25.02 15.79 5.57
N ASP A 395 26.05 16.09 6.36
CA ASP A 395 25.94 16.19 7.82
C ASP A 395 25.35 17.54 8.30
N SER A 396 25.07 18.48 7.39
CA SER A 396 24.60 19.80 7.82
C SER A 396 23.22 19.67 8.46
N ARG A 397 23.15 20.00 9.76
CA ARG A 397 21.91 20.12 10.51
C ARG A 397 21.50 21.58 10.52
N ASP A 398 21.42 22.20 9.35
CA ASP A 398 21.04 23.61 9.25
C ASP A 398 19.58 23.76 9.72
N VAL A 399 19.43 24.05 11.02
CA VAL A 399 18.18 24.50 11.66
C VAL A 399 18.24 26.00 11.92
N ALA A 400 19.40 26.63 11.71
CA ALA A 400 19.54 28.05 11.90
C ALA A 400 18.69 28.76 10.82
N PRO A 401 17.83 29.73 11.20
CA PRO A 401 17.30 30.70 10.26
C PRO A 401 18.49 31.48 9.72
N GLY A 402 19.07 31.00 8.62
CA GLY A 402 20.03 31.79 7.89
C GLY A 402 19.33 33.06 7.43
N SER A 403 20.09 34.15 7.41
CA SER A 403 19.69 35.34 6.67
C SER A 403 20.40 35.27 5.32
N GLU A 404 19.66 35.47 4.24
CA GLU A 404 20.27 35.70 2.93
C GLU A 404 20.07 37.15 2.50
N VAL A 405 21.05 37.68 1.79
CA VAL A 405 21.01 39.05 1.27
C VAL A 405 20.42 39.01 -0.13
N ILE A 406 19.15 39.37 -0.26
CA ILE A 406 18.46 39.43 -1.55
C ILE A 406 18.39 40.86 -2.06
N THR A 407 18.34 41.01 -3.39
CA THR A 407 18.03 42.29 -4.04
C THR A 407 16.52 42.50 -4.05
N LEU A 408 16.06 43.71 -3.72
CA LEU A 408 14.64 44.06 -3.65
C LEU A 408 13.96 44.04 -5.04
N GLY A 409 13.11 43.04 -5.28
CA GLY A 409 12.29 42.85 -6.48
C GLY A 409 11.14 41.88 -6.23
N ASP A 410 10.48 41.35 -7.26
CA ASP A 410 9.29 40.50 -7.11
C ASP A 410 9.56 39.24 -6.23
N ALA A 411 10.78 38.71 -6.27
CA ALA A 411 11.20 37.57 -5.45
C ALA A 411 11.32 37.87 -3.93
N SER A 412 11.31 39.15 -3.55
CA SER A 412 11.39 39.62 -2.16
C SER A 412 10.01 39.79 -1.49
N LEU A 413 8.94 39.82 -2.28
CA LEU A 413 7.58 40.06 -1.82
C LEU A 413 7.10 38.92 -0.89
N GLY A 414 6.59 39.28 0.29
CA GLY A 414 6.08 38.34 1.28
C GLY A 414 7.14 37.66 2.17
N ARG A 415 8.44 37.94 1.97
CA ARG A 415 9.51 37.45 2.85
C ARG A 415 9.65 38.33 4.10
N HIS A 416 10.21 37.79 5.18
CA HIS A 416 10.38 38.54 6.43
C HIS A 416 11.84 39.00 6.59
N LEU A 417 12.07 40.21 7.09
CA LEU A 417 13.42 40.73 7.33
C LEU A 417 14.09 39.96 8.49
N ALA A 418 15.35 39.57 8.30
CA ALA A 418 16.15 38.85 9.30
C ALA A 418 16.98 39.76 10.23
N ALA A 419 17.07 41.04 9.89
CA ALA A 419 17.74 42.05 10.69
C ALA A 419 17.07 43.41 10.50
N ASP A 420 17.24 44.31 11.46
CA ASP A 420 16.81 45.70 11.34
C ASP A 420 17.51 46.35 10.14
N VAL A 421 16.76 47.07 9.30
CA VAL A 421 17.34 47.83 8.20
C VAL A 421 17.65 49.25 8.69
N PRO A 422 18.93 49.62 8.84
CA PRO A 422 19.31 50.94 9.30
C PRO A 422 18.95 52.00 8.25
N ASN A 423 18.66 53.22 8.69
CA ASN A 423 18.41 54.32 7.79
C ASN A 423 19.74 54.85 7.21
N PRO A 424 19.97 54.80 5.88
CA PRO A 424 21.20 55.31 5.27
C PRO A 424 21.37 56.84 5.41
N SER A 425 20.33 57.57 5.80
CA SER A 425 20.38 59.02 6.07
C SER A 425 20.76 59.40 7.53
N GLY A 426 21.15 58.43 8.37
CA GLY A 426 21.75 58.70 9.70
C GLY A 426 20.76 58.96 10.85
N ALA A 427 19.47 58.69 10.66
CA ALA A 427 18.47 58.78 11.72
C ALA A 427 18.59 57.60 12.72
N VAL A 428 18.34 57.86 14.00
CA VAL A 428 18.45 56.87 15.11
C VAL A 428 17.43 55.72 15.00
N LYS A 429 16.38 55.87 14.18
CA LYS A 429 15.29 54.91 14.04
C LYS A 429 15.47 54.09 12.76
N ALA A 430 15.53 52.76 12.88
CA ALA A 430 15.57 51.83 11.76
C ALA A 430 14.36 52.01 10.81
N LEU A 431 14.58 51.87 9.51
CA LEU A 431 13.56 51.96 8.46
C LEU A 431 12.53 50.83 8.56
N ALA A 432 13.01 49.65 8.92
CA ALA A 432 12.20 48.47 9.15
C ALA A 432 12.83 47.64 10.28
N LYS A 433 12.00 47.05 11.14
CA LYS A 433 12.44 46.15 12.21
C LYS A 433 12.56 44.72 11.70
N SER A 434 13.40 43.93 12.36
CA SER A 434 13.46 42.47 12.23
C SER A 434 12.06 41.87 12.34
N GLU A 435 11.81 40.82 11.55
CA GLU A 435 10.51 40.14 11.35
C GLU A 435 9.41 40.94 10.62
N ALA A 436 9.67 42.15 10.13
CA ALA A 436 8.67 42.84 9.31
C ALA A 436 8.49 42.13 7.94
N PRO A 437 7.25 41.87 7.50
CA PRO A 437 6.99 41.30 6.18
C PRO A 437 7.25 42.35 5.09
N LEU A 438 7.95 41.94 4.03
CA LEU A 438 8.19 42.75 2.84
C LEU A 438 6.91 42.83 2.00
N THR A 439 6.05 43.79 2.34
CA THR A 439 4.90 44.20 1.52
C THR A 439 5.36 45.11 0.38
N GLU A 440 4.54 45.27 -0.67
CA GLU A 440 4.84 46.18 -1.79
C GLU A 440 5.14 47.60 -1.30
N GLU A 441 4.40 48.07 -0.29
CA GLU A 441 4.60 49.36 0.35
C GLU A 441 5.95 49.48 1.10
N LEU A 442 6.38 48.42 1.79
CA LEU A 442 7.65 48.42 2.51
C LEU A 442 8.84 48.34 1.55
N ILE A 443 8.72 47.55 0.48
CA ILE A 443 9.73 47.44 -0.57
C ILE A 443 9.92 48.78 -1.28
N ALA A 444 8.84 49.48 -1.60
CA ALA A 444 8.89 50.82 -2.19
C ALA A 444 9.62 51.82 -1.26
N LYS A 445 9.28 51.83 0.03
CA LYS A 445 9.95 52.70 1.04
C LYS A 445 11.43 52.41 1.20
N LEU A 446 11.83 51.13 1.14
CA LEU A 446 13.24 50.73 1.24
C LEU A 446 14.03 51.15 -0.01
N ARG A 447 13.42 51.06 -1.19
CA ARG A 447 14.03 51.51 -2.46
C ARG A 447 14.15 53.04 -2.54
N ASP A 448 13.12 53.78 -2.11
CA ASP A 448 13.16 55.25 -2.04
C ASP A 448 14.22 55.75 -1.06
N ALA A 449 14.52 54.97 -0.02
CA ALA A 449 15.61 55.25 0.92
C ALA A 449 17.00 54.81 0.41
N GLY A 450 17.12 54.23 -0.79
CA GLY A 450 18.39 53.81 -1.37
C GLY A 450 18.95 52.48 -0.85
N VAL A 451 18.11 51.63 -0.24
CA VAL A 451 18.48 50.28 0.19
C VAL A 451 18.08 49.28 -0.88
N ASP A 452 19.05 48.78 -1.65
CA ASP A 452 18.78 47.80 -2.73
C ASP A 452 18.86 46.34 -2.28
N ARG A 453 19.53 46.08 -1.15
CA ARG A 453 19.80 44.74 -0.63
C ARG A 453 19.39 44.62 0.82
N VAL A 454 18.64 43.58 1.17
CA VAL A 454 18.14 43.34 2.52
C VAL A 454 18.40 41.92 2.99
N HIS A 455 18.63 41.75 4.29
CA HIS A 455 18.69 40.45 4.93
C HIS A 455 17.28 39.93 5.15
N VAL A 456 16.93 38.81 4.53
CA VAL A 456 15.64 38.14 4.75
C VAL A 456 15.82 36.79 5.41
N HIS A 457 14.83 36.39 6.21
CA HIS A 457 14.74 35.03 6.73
C HIS A 457 14.55 34.07 5.56
N ILE A 458 15.38 33.03 5.52
CA ILE A 458 15.21 31.94 4.57
C ILE A 458 13.84 31.28 4.81
N PRO A 459 13.04 31.01 3.76
CA PRO A 459 11.79 30.29 3.92
C PRO A 459 12.07 28.87 4.43
N ASN A 460 11.94 28.66 5.74
CA ASN A 460 12.19 27.37 6.35
C ASN A 460 10.94 26.48 6.23
N GLY A 461 10.84 25.70 5.15
CA GLY A 461 9.86 24.63 5.02
C GLY A 461 8.56 24.96 4.28
N VAL A 462 7.69 23.96 4.19
CA VAL A 462 6.44 23.94 3.42
C VAL A 462 5.28 23.59 4.35
N TRP A 463 4.16 24.30 4.22
CA TRP A 463 2.94 23.96 4.95
C TRP A 463 2.34 22.64 4.43
N LYS A 464 2.06 21.72 5.35
CA LYS A 464 1.30 20.50 5.08
C LYS A 464 -0.08 20.64 5.70
N THR A 465 -1.10 20.38 4.89
CA THR A 465 -2.52 20.34 5.23
C THR A 465 -3.07 18.95 4.91
N PRO A 466 -4.22 18.52 5.46
CA PRO A 466 -4.93 17.37 4.91
C PRO A 466 -5.29 17.59 3.43
N ILE A 467 -5.41 16.50 2.66
CA ILE A 467 -5.83 16.53 1.26
C ILE A 467 -7.27 16.02 1.18
N TYR A 468 -8.14 16.84 0.60
CA TYR A 468 -9.55 16.52 0.36
C TYR A 468 -9.79 16.38 -1.15
N ASP A 469 -10.69 15.48 -1.51
CA ASP A 469 -11.29 15.41 -2.85
C ASP A 469 -12.82 15.56 -2.70
N GLY A 470 -13.33 16.74 -3.04
CA GLY A 470 -14.66 17.17 -2.64
C GLY A 470 -14.81 17.18 -1.11
N ASP A 471 -15.77 16.40 -0.60
CA ASP A 471 -16.04 16.26 0.83
C ASP A 471 -15.30 15.06 1.46
N GLU A 472 -14.60 14.24 0.67
CA GLU A 472 -13.90 13.05 1.15
C GLU A 472 -12.45 13.37 1.54
N LEU A 473 -12.08 13.04 2.77
CA LEU A 473 -10.70 13.13 3.25
C LEU A 473 -9.89 12.00 2.61
N LEU A 474 -9.04 12.32 1.63
CA LEU A 474 -8.19 11.33 0.98
C LEU A 474 -6.97 10.97 1.83
N VAL A 475 -6.29 11.97 2.40
CA VAL A 475 -5.08 11.77 3.20
C VAL A 475 -5.11 12.69 4.41
N SER A 476 -5.03 12.11 5.60
CA SER A 476 -5.03 12.85 6.86
C SER A 476 -3.76 13.69 7.03
N LEU A 477 -3.81 14.66 7.93
CA LEU A 477 -2.63 15.45 8.25
C LEU A 477 -1.53 14.57 8.87
N SER A 478 -1.90 13.64 9.75
CA SER A 478 -0.96 12.74 10.43
C SER A 478 -0.14 11.93 9.43
N GLU A 479 -0.78 11.33 8.43
CA GLU A 479 -0.08 10.55 7.39
C GLU A 479 0.90 11.41 6.56
N ARG A 480 0.61 12.70 6.37
CA ARG A 480 1.48 13.60 5.59
C ARG A 480 2.70 14.11 6.36
N ILE A 481 2.62 14.16 7.69
CA ILE A 481 3.68 14.73 8.54
C ILE A 481 4.57 13.67 9.20
N VAL A 482 4.11 12.41 9.33
CA VAL A 482 4.93 11.32 9.86
C VAL A 482 6.24 11.21 9.08
N GLY A 483 7.35 11.12 9.83
CA GLY A 483 8.69 11.02 9.27
C GLY A 483 9.24 12.33 8.69
N ARG A 484 8.58 13.47 8.92
CA ARG A 484 9.10 14.81 8.60
C ARG A 484 9.58 15.52 9.86
N CYS A 485 10.40 16.55 9.70
CA CYS A 485 10.79 17.44 10.80
C CYS A 485 10.03 18.76 10.69
N PRO A 486 9.45 19.30 11.77
CA PRO A 486 8.80 20.60 11.74
C PRO A 486 9.86 21.70 11.67
N SER A 487 9.52 22.82 11.02
CA SER A 487 10.41 23.98 10.96
C SER A 487 10.44 24.77 12.28
N GLU A 488 9.35 24.71 13.03
CA GLU A 488 9.10 25.49 14.25
C GLU A 488 8.54 24.55 15.32
N ASP A 489 8.61 24.96 16.59
CA ASP A 489 8.03 24.18 17.68
C ASP A 489 6.52 24.04 17.48
N VAL A 490 6.02 22.80 17.47
CA VAL A 490 4.59 22.52 17.34
C VAL A 490 3.98 22.49 18.73
N THR A 491 3.29 23.57 19.09
CA THR A 491 2.62 23.73 20.39
C THR A 491 1.15 23.35 20.34
N ASN A 492 0.60 22.96 21.49
CA ASN A 492 -0.83 22.73 21.65
C ASN A 492 -1.60 24.08 21.62
N PRO A 493 -2.57 24.30 20.71
CA PRO A 493 -3.38 25.52 20.68
C PRO A 493 -4.21 25.74 21.95
N LEU A 494 -4.59 24.66 22.64
CA LEU A 494 -5.34 24.74 23.90
C LEU A 494 -4.44 25.05 25.09
N ASN A 495 -3.14 24.74 25.00
CA ASN A 495 -2.15 25.06 26.03
C ASN A 495 -0.79 25.41 25.38
N PRO A 496 -0.54 26.70 25.09
CA PRO A 496 0.68 27.13 24.40
C PRO A 496 2.00 26.82 25.11
N SER A 497 1.97 26.46 26.39
CA SER A 497 3.16 26.03 27.15
C SER A 497 3.56 24.57 26.90
N GLU A 498 2.66 23.78 26.31
CA GLU A 498 2.91 22.38 25.97
C GLU A 498 3.42 22.27 24.52
N VAL A 499 4.71 21.97 24.38
CA VAL A 499 5.33 21.65 23.09
C VAL A 499 5.13 20.17 22.77
N ILE A 500 4.41 19.88 21.69
CA ILE A 500 4.15 18.51 21.22
C ILE A 500 5.41 17.95 20.56
N VAL A 501 6.03 18.72 19.65
CA VAL A 501 7.27 18.37 18.95
C VAL A 501 8.14 19.62 18.80
N LYS A 502 9.43 19.51 19.10
CA LYS A 502 10.39 20.60 18.90
C LYS A 502 10.80 20.74 17.43
N ALA A 503 11.21 21.95 17.04
CA ALA A 503 11.76 22.24 15.73
C ALA A 503 12.91 21.28 15.38
N ALA A 504 12.96 20.87 14.10
CA ALA A 504 13.92 19.92 13.54
C ALA A 504 13.95 18.51 14.15
N VAL A 505 13.03 18.18 15.07
CA VAL A 505 12.87 16.82 15.60
C VAL A 505 11.94 16.02 14.71
N LEU A 506 12.29 14.77 14.43
CA LEU A 506 11.49 13.88 13.61
C LEU A 506 10.10 13.64 14.25
N ILE A 507 9.04 13.85 13.48
CA ILE A 507 7.66 13.57 13.90
C ILE A 507 7.42 12.06 13.77
N ASP A 508 7.21 11.40 14.91
CA ASP A 508 6.82 10.00 14.99
C ASP A 508 5.29 9.83 14.85
N GLU A 509 4.82 8.59 14.78
CA GLU A 509 3.38 8.29 14.63
C GLU A 509 2.55 8.73 15.83
N ILE A 510 3.13 8.72 17.03
CA ILE A 510 2.47 9.11 18.27
C ILE A 510 2.28 10.62 18.30
N ALA A 511 3.32 11.38 17.99
CA ALA A 511 3.27 12.83 17.90
C ALA A 511 2.35 13.28 16.76
N ALA A 512 2.40 12.63 15.60
CA ALA A 512 1.50 12.95 14.49
C ALA A 512 0.02 12.79 14.87
N LYS A 513 -0.32 11.69 15.56
CA LYS A 513 -1.69 11.48 16.08
C LYS A 513 -2.06 12.50 17.15
N ARG A 514 -1.13 12.89 18.03
CA ARG A 514 -1.35 13.96 19.01
C ARG A 514 -1.64 15.30 18.33
N ILE A 515 -0.85 15.67 17.31
CA ILE A 515 -1.04 16.91 16.52
C ILE A 515 -2.44 16.95 15.92
N GLU A 516 -2.90 15.83 15.36
CA GLU A 516 -4.24 15.71 14.79
C GLU A 516 -5.35 15.76 15.86
N THR A 517 -5.17 15.05 16.99
CA THR A 517 -6.13 15.04 18.11
C THR A 517 -6.33 16.43 18.71
N VAL A 518 -5.26 17.23 18.72
CA VAL A 518 -5.25 18.60 19.22
C VAL A 518 -5.95 19.58 18.26
N GLY A 519 -6.27 19.15 17.04
CA GLY A 519 -7.03 19.94 16.07
C GLY A 519 -6.19 20.96 15.29
N LEU A 520 -4.91 20.67 15.05
CA LEU A 520 -4.07 21.50 14.18
C LEU A 520 -4.41 21.23 12.70
N ASP A 521 -4.82 22.26 11.96
CA ASP A 521 -5.17 22.13 10.54
C ASP A 521 -3.95 22.04 9.60
N ARG A 522 -2.80 22.57 10.04
CA ARG A 522 -1.57 22.61 9.25
C ARG A 522 -0.32 22.62 10.11
N VAL A 523 0.74 22.02 9.58
CA VAL A 523 2.08 22.04 10.18
C VAL A 523 3.12 22.44 9.14
N LYS A 524 4.04 23.32 9.50
CA LYS A 524 5.15 23.75 8.65
C LYS A 524 6.31 22.77 8.81
N VAL A 525 6.62 22.02 7.75
CA VAL A 525 7.68 20.99 7.77
C VAL A 525 8.87 21.39 6.93
N LEU A 526 10.08 21.05 7.36
CA LEU A 526 11.29 21.22 6.55
C LEU A 526 11.17 20.40 5.26
N SER A 527 11.66 20.99 4.16
CA SER A 527 11.55 20.41 2.82
C SER A 527 12.87 20.53 2.08
N PRO A 528 13.26 19.53 1.26
CA PRO A 528 14.44 19.66 0.41
C PRO A 528 14.32 20.79 -0.61
N LEU A 529 13.09 21.19 -0.97
CA LEU A 529 12.82 22.26 -1.95
C LEU A 529 13.14 23.66 -1.42
N THR A 530 13.12 23.82 -0.09
CA THR A 530 13.34 25.12 0.56
C THR A 530 14.76 25.25 1.11
N HIS A 531 15.62 24.28 0.79
CA HIS A 531 17.00 24.26 1.24
C HIS A 531 17.93 24.89 0.19
N MET A 532 18.96 25.60 0.65
CA MET A 532 19.81 26.45 -0.19
C MET A 532 21.20 25.87 -0.47
N ASN A 533 21.61 24.75 0.16
CA ASN A 533 22.91 24.15 -0.19
C ASN A 533 22.82 23.47 -1.56
N VAL A 534 23.73 23.86 -2.45
CA VAL A 534 23.84 23.27 -3.78
C VAL A 534 24.24 21.81 -3.66
N ASN A 535 23.51 20.94 -4.36
CA ASN A 535 23.76 19.49 -4.43
C ASN A 535 23.79 18.76 -3.07
N ALA A 536 23.25 19.37 -2.02
CA ALA A 536 23.26 18.82 -0.67
C ALA A 536 21.89 18.92 -0.01
N ILE A 537 21.47 17.87 0.68
CA ILE A 537 20.22 17.84 1.46
C ILE A 537 20.54 17.51 2.92
N PRO A 538 20.14 18.36 3.88
CA PRO A 538 20.16 18.05 5.30
C PRO A 538 19.28 16.84 5.64
N PRO A 539 19.69 15.98 6.59
CA PRO A 539 18.86 14.88 7.06
C PRO A 539 17.52 15.37 7.62
N THR A 540 17.49 16.56 8.23
CA THR A 540 16.28 17.20 8.79
C THR A 540 15.30 17.64 7.70
N SER A 541 15.81 18.14 6.58
CA SER A 541 14.99 18.54 5.42
C SER A 541 14.47 17.34 4.64
N TYR A 542 15.22 16.24 4.60
CA TYR A 542 14.75 14.99 4.00
C TYR A 542 13.74 14.26 4.90
N GLY A 543 14.09 14.08 6.18
CA GLY A 543 13.33 13.34 7.18
C GLY A 543 13.72 11.86 7.27
N LEU A 544 12.71 11.03 7.42
CA LEU A 544 12.81 9.57 7.55
C LEU A 544 13.20 8.91 6.22
N ASP A 545 14.10 7.93 6.26
CA ASP A 545 14.25 6.93 5.20
C ASP A 545 13.14 5.87 5.36
N PRO A 546 12.21 5.74 4.39
CA PRO A 546 11.12 4.79 4.49
C PRO A 546 11.58 3.33 4.55
N SER A 547 12.76 3.00 4.01
CA SER A 547 13.25 1.62 3.98
C SER A 547 13.80 1.13 5.32
N THR A 548 14.41 2.02 6.10
CA THR A 548 15.01 1.68 7.40
C THR A 548 14.10 2.05 8.57
N GLY A 549 13.16 2.98 8.36
CA GLY A 549 12.32 3.54 9.42
C GLY A 549 13.11 4.42 10.40
N ARG A 550 14.27 4.95 9.97
CA ARG A 550 15.13 5.84 10.75
C ARG A 550 15.37 7.14 9.98
N MET A 551 15.91 8.14 10.67
CA MET A 551 16.36 9.36 10.00
C MET A 551 17.41 9.02 8.94
N VAL A 552 17.35 9.69 7.80
CA VAL A 552 18.28 9.40 6.69
C VAL A 552 19.73 9.61 7.13
N GLU A 553 20.59 8.65 6.77
CA GLU A 553 22.02 8.72 7.05
C GLU A 553 22.76 9.51 5.96
N ARG A 554 23.96 10.01 6.29
CA ARG A 554 24.83 10.70 5.34
C ARG A 554 25.18 9.75 4.19
N GLY A 555 25.06 10.23 2.95
CA GLY A 555 25.49 9.45 1.79
C GLY A 555 24.80 9.79 0.47
N PRO A 556 25.22 9.12 -0.62
CA PRO A 556 24.93 9.54 -1.98
C PRO A 556 23.57 9.10 -2.56
N SER A 557 22.73 8.34 -1.86
CA SER A 557 21.66 7.58 -2.55
C SER A 557 20.23 8.11 -2.45
N SER A 558 19.91 9.04 -1.57
CA SER A 558 18.50 9.33 -1.22
C SER A 558 17.65 9.95 -2.36
N PRO A 559 18.21 10.79 -3.26
CA PRO A 559 17.46 11.35 -4.39
C PRO A 559 17.38 10.41 -5.61
N CYS A 560 18.44 9.63 -5.88
CA CYS A 560 18.44 8.63 -6.96
C CYS A 560 17.53 7.42 -6.63
N VAL A 561 17.40 7.10 -5.33
CA VAL A 561 16.35 6.18 -4.85
C VAL A 561 14.96 6.78 -5.11
N ARG A 562 14.78 8.09 -4.95
CA ARG A 562 13.49 8.75 -5.17
C ARG A 562 13.11 8.85 -6.65
N SER A 563 14.07 9.08 -7.55
CA SER A 563 13.84 9.10 -9.01
C SER A 563 13.40 7.73 -9.53
N THR A 564 14.07 6.65 -9.08
CA THR A 564 13.68 5.28 -9.39
C THR A 564 12.34 4.91 -8.75
N SER A 565 12.07 5.35 -7.52
CA SER A 565 10.77 5.18 -6.86
C SER A 565 9.61 5.82 -7.62
N VAL A 566 9.76 7.06 -8.07
CA VAL A 566 8.68 7.79 -8.78
C VAL A 566 8.31 7.09 -10.09
N ALA A 567 9.30 6.64 -10.85
CA ALA A 567 9.04 5.98 -12.12
C ALA A 567 8.57 4.52 -11.98
N SER A 568 8.89 3.85 -10.86
CA SER A 568 8.37 2.49 -10.56
C SER A 568 6.89 2.47 -10.12
N LEU A 569 6.35 3.62 -9.69
CA LEU A 569 4.96 3.80 -9.24
C LEU A 569 4.01 4.24 -10.37
N SER A 570 4.56 4.78 -11.46
CA SER A 570 3.85 5.15 -12.69
C SER A 570 3.82 4.02 -13.69
#